data_AF-A0A4Q1TEJ1-F1
#
_entry.id   AF-A0A4Q1TEJ1-F1
#
_cell.length_a   1.000
_cell.length_b   1.000
_cell.length_c   1.000
_cell.angle_alpha   90.00
_cell.angle_beta   90.00
_cell.angle_gamma   90.00
#
_symmetry.space_group_name_H-M   'P 1'
#
loop_
_entity.id
_entity.type
_entity.pdbx_description
1 polymer ?
#
loop_
_entity_poly.entity_id
_entity_poly.type
_entity_poly.pdbx_seq_one_letter_code
_entity_poly.pdbx_strand_id
1 'polypeptide(L)'
;DASTASSAASVASSAASQARSESSIASSAASDANHQASIASSAASMASSAASIASSAASAASSAAQSGDDSAASSYSNAASSAASAASGAESAASDAASAAASDASVASNAASAASSYSSIASSAASTASSAANAASSAAASDSAAKSNASSSASGASSSASQASHASSAASDYASNASSSASEADSYASQASSSASDATSQASNAASQASNASSAASEYPNDSGIQSDASTASSAASVASSAASQARSESSIASSAASDANHQASIASSAASMASSAASIASSAASAASSAAQSGDDSAASSYSNAASSAASAASSAESAASD
;
A
#
# COMPACT_ATOMS: atom_id res chain seq x y z
N ASP A 1 -6.52 -14.60 -10.80
CA ASP A 1 -7.91 -14.44 -10.36
C ASP A 1 -8.45 -15.80 -9.93
N ALA A 2 -9.28 -15.86 -8.88
CA ALA A 2 -9.86 -17.07 -8.31
C ALA A 2 -10.70 -17.85 -9.33
N SER A 3 -11.37 -17.13 -10.24
CA SER A 3 -12.10 -17.70 -11.38
C SER A 3 -11.20 -18.50 -12.33
N THR A 4 -10.00 -17.98 -12.62
CA THR A 4 -8.97 -18.66 -13.43
C THR A 4 -8.43 -19.90 -12.73
N ALA A 5 -8.14 -19.80 -11.42
CA ALA A 5 -7.63 -20.93 -10.65
C ALA A 5 -8.66 -22.08 -10.62
N SER A 6 -9.94 -21.76 -10.39
CA SER A 6 -11.03 -22.73 -10.38
C SER A 6 -11.22 -23.39 -11.74
N SER A 7 -11.27 -22.60 -12.82
CA SER A 7 -11.44 -23.11 -14.19
C SER A 7 -10.28 -24.03 -14.60
N ALA A 8 -9.03 -23.64 -14.29
CA ALA A 8 -7.85 -24.45 -14.58
C ALA A 8 -7.83 -25.76 -13.78
N ALA A 9 -8.28 -25.75 -12.52
CA ALA A 9 -8.42 -26.97 -11.72
C ALA A 9 -9.46 -27.94 -12.30
N SER A 10 -10.59 -27.43 -12.82
CA SER A 10 -11.60 -28.25 -13.50
C SER A 10 -11.07 -28.87 -14.80
N VAL A 11 -10.29 -28.13 -15.58
CA VAL A 11 -9.61 -28.66 -16.77
C VAL A 11 -8.62 -29.76 -16.38
N ALA A 12 -7.81 -29.54 -15.33
CA ALA A 12 -6.86 -30.54 -14.85
C ALA A 12 -7.55 -31.85 -14.44
N SER A 13 -8.66 -31.76 -13.71
CA SER A 13 -9.45 -32.93 -13.29
C SER A 13 -10.07 -33.67 -14.47
N SER A 14 -10.61 -32.94 -15.44
CA SER A 14 -11.23 -33.51 -16.64
C SER A 14 -10.21 -34.20 -17.54
N ALA A 15 -9.02 -33.59 -17.73
CA ALA A 15 -7.94 -34.17 -18.50
C ALA A 15 -7.34 -35.42 -17.81
N ALA A 16 -7.17 -35.40 -16.49
CA ALA A 16 -6.73 -36.57 -15.74
C ALA A 16 -7.70 -37.76 -15.85
N SER A 17 -9.01 -37.49 -15.91
CA SER A 17 -10.03 -38.52 -16.08
C SER A 17 -10.01 -39.12 -17.48
N GLN A 18 -9.79 -38.29 -18.52
CA GLN A 18 -9.58 -38.76 -19.90
C GLN A 18 -8.31 -39.59 -20.01
N ALA A 19 -7.19 -39.16 -19.43
CA ALA A 19 -5.94 -39.92 -19.42
C ALA A 19 -6.11 -41.34 -18.85
N ARG A 20 -6.85 -41.48 -17.74
CA ARG A 20 -7.16 -42.78 -17.12
C ARG A 20 -8.02 -43.67 -18.02
N SER A 21 -8.99 -43.06 -18.71
CA SER A 21 -9.87 -43.77 -19.63
C SER A 21 -9.08 -44.31 -20.82
N GLU A 22 -8.24 -43.48 -21.44
CA GLU A 22 -7.36 -43.86 -22.55
C GLU A 22 -6.32 -44.91 -22.15
N SER A 23 -5.75 -44.80 -20.94
CA SER A 23 -4.84 -45.84 -20.43
C SER A 23 -5.53 -47.19 -20.25
N SER A 24 -6.82 -47.19 -19.91
CA SER A 24 -7.61 -48.42 -19.78
C SER A 24 -7.89 -49.04 -21.15
N ILE A 25 -8.26 -48.21 -22.15
CA ILE A 25 -8.43 -48.63 -23.55
C ILE A 25 -7.13 -49.23 -24.10
N ALA A 26 -5.99 -48.56 -23.86
CA ALA A 26 -4.68 -49.03 -24.29
C ALA A 26 -4.35 -50.43 -23.71
N SER A 27 -4.63 -50.64 -22.42
CA SER A 27 -4.38 -51.92 -21.76
C SER A 27 -5.28 -53.04 -22.28
N SER A 28 -6.56 -52.74 -22.55
CA SER A 28 -7.49 -53.71 -23.12
C SER A 28 -7.08 -54.10 -24.54
N ALA A 29 -6.84 -53.12 -25.41
CA ALA A 29 -6.42 -53.37 -26.80
C ALA A 29 -5.08 -54.12 -26.88
N ALA A 30 -4.12 -53.84 -25.99
CA ALA A 30 -2.87 -54.60 -25.92
C ALA A 30 -3.11 -56.07 -25.52
N SER A 31 -4.07 -56.33 -24.64
CA SER A 31 -4.44 -57.69 -24.24
C SER A 31 -5.11 -58.45 -25.39
N ASP A 32 -6.01 -57.79 -26.13
CA ASP A 32 -6.67 -58.35 -27.31
C ASP A 32 -5.64 -58.67 -28.41
N ALA A 33 -4.69 -57.76 -28.66
CA ALA A 33 -3.60 -57.99 -29.60
C ALA A 33 -2.78 -59.25 -29.26
N ASN A 34 -2.45 -59.44 -27.97
CA ASN A 34 -1.70 -60.61 -27.52
C ASN A 34 -2.52 -61.91 -27.62
N HIS A 35 -3.84 -61.83 -27.38
CA HIS A 35 -4.74 -62.96 -27.58
C HIS A 35 -4.83 -63.36 -29.06
N GLN A 36 -4.99 -62.39 -29.97
CA GLN A 36 -5.02 -62.64 -31.41
C GLN A 36 -3.69 -63.19 -31.94
N ALA A 37 -2.55 -62.68 -31.44
CA ALA A 37 -1.24 -63.24 -31.78
C ALA A 37 -1.11 -64.71 -31.34
N SER A 38 -1.69 -65.07 -30.19
CA SER A 38 -1.72 -66.46 -29.70
C SER A 38 -2.59 -67.36 -30.58
N ILE A 39 -3.73 -66.86 -31.06
CA ILE A 39 -4.58 -67.55 -32.05
C ILE A 39 -3.81 -67.76 -33.36
N ALA A 40 -3.14 -66.70 -33.87
CA ALA A 40 -2.36 -66.77 -35.10
C ALA A 40 -1.26 -67.84 -35.02
N SER A 41 -0.51 -67.89 -33.92
CA SER A 41 0.53 -68.90 -33.67
C SER A 41 -0.02 -70.33 -33.61
N SER A 42 -1.19 -70.50 -32.98
CA SER A 42 -1.87 -71.79 -32.89
C SER A 42 -2.36 -72.26 -34.27
N ALA A 43 -2.98 -71.36 -35.04
CA ALA A 43 -3.46 -71.63 -36.39
C ALA A 43 -2.29 -71.94 -37.36
N ALA A 44 -1.18 -71.22 -37.26
CA ALA A 44 0.04 -71.50 -38.03
C ALA A 44 0.61 -72.89 -37.71
N SER A 45 0.59 -73.30 -36.44
CA SER A 45 1.01 -74.65 -36.01
C SER A 45 0.09 -75.75 -36.57
N MET A 46 -1.23 -75.49 -36.61
CA MET A 46 -2.20 -76.38 -37.25
C MET A 46 -1.98 -76.47 -38.77
N ALA A 47 -1.71 -75.36 -39.44
CA ALA A 47 -1.40 -75.31 -40.86
C ALA A 47 -0.17 -76.16 -41.19
N SER A 48 0.92 -76.00 -40.42
CA SER A 48 2.16 -76.78 -40.57
C SER A 48 1.94 -78.28 -40.35
N SER A 49 1.12 -78.63 -39.36
CA SER A 49 0.76 -80.03 -39.08
C SER A 49 -0.05 -80.64 -40.23
N ALA A 50 -1.07 -79.92 -40.74
CA ALA A 50 -1.88 -80.35 -41.86
C ALA A 50 -1.07 -80.47 -43.17
N ALA A 51 -0.15 -79.54 -43.43
CA ALA A 51 0.77 -79.61 -44.57
C ALA A 51 1.69 -80.83 -44.49
N SER A 52 2.19 -81.17 -43.29
CA SER A 52 3.01 -82.36 -43.05
C SER A 52 2.22 -83.67 -43.31
N ILE A 53 0.95 -83.71 -42.90
CA ILE A 53 0.03 -84.82 -43.21
C ILE A 53 -0.21 -84.92 -44.72
N ALA A 54 -0.46 -83.80 -45.39
CA ALA A 54 -0.66 -83.76 -46.84
C ALA A 54 0.56 -84.31 -47.60
N SER A 55 1.76 -83.89 -47.22
CA SER A 55 3.02 -84.37 -47.80
C SER A 55 3.23 -85.88 -47.58
N SER A 56 2.93 -86.35 -46.37
CA SER A 56 3.02 -87.78 -46.02
C SER A 56 2.00 -88.62 -46.82
N ALA A 57 0.76 -88.16 -46.95
CA ALA A 57 -0.28 -88.81 -47.73
C ALA A 57 0.04 -88.81 -49.24
N ALA A 58 0.58 -87.72 -49.78
CA ALA A 58 1.04 -87.65 -51.17
C ALA A 58 2.19 -88.63 -51.45
N SER A 59 3.12 -88.77 -50.50
CA SER A 59 4.20 -89.76 -50.58
C SER A 59 3.64 -91.19 -50.57
N ALA A 60 2.69 -91.48 -49.67
CA ALA A 60 2.01 -92.78 -49.62
C ALA A 60 1.22 -93.09 -50.90
N ALA A 61 0.54 -92.09 -51.49
CA ALA A 61 -0.14 -92.23 -52.77
C ALA A 61 0.84 -92.60 -53.90
N SER A 62 2.00 -91.95 -53.94
CA SER A 62 3.06 -92.22 -54.92
C SER A 62 3.60 -93.65 -54.78
N SER A 63 3.85 -94.12 -53.55
CA SER A 63 4.28 -95.49 -53.29
C SER A 63 3.23 -96.54 -53.66
N ALA A 64 1.95 -96.29 -53.34
CA ALA A 64 0.85 -97.19 -53.71
C ALA A 64 0.71 -97.33 -55.24
N ALA A 65 0.81 -96.21 -55.97
CA ALA A 65 0.80 -96.19 -57.42
C ALA A 65 1.99 -96.98 -58.02
N GLN A 66 3.19 -96.84 -57.45
CA GLN A 66 4.37 -97.61 -57.87
C GLN A 66 4.20 -99.12 -57.66
N SER A 67 3.44 -99.53 -56.64
CA SER A 67 3.12 -100.94 -56.37
C SER A 67 1.93 -101.50 -57.18
N GLY A 68 1.24 -100.67 -57.96
CA GLY A 68 0.08 -101.05 -58.77
C GLY A 68 -1.26 -101.10 -58.01
N ASP A 69 -1.35 -100.51 -56.82
CA ASP A 69 -2.59 -100.41 -56.03
C ASP A 69 -3.28 -99.05 -56.28
N ASP A 70 -4.03 -99.00 -57.37
CA ASP A 70 -4.70 -97.78 -57.84
C ASP A 70 -5.78 -97.28 -56.86
N SER A 71 -6.40 -98.20 -56.11
CA SER A 71 -7.44 -97.86 -55.13
C SER A 71 -6.83 -97.18 -53.90
N ALA A 72 -5.73 -97.73 -53.37
CA ALA A 72 -4.99 -97.09 -52.29
C ALA A 72 -4.36 -95.76 -52.73
N ALA A 73 -3.79 -95.71 -53.94
CA ALA A 73 -3.21 -94.47 -54.50
C ALA A 73 -4.24 -93.34 -54.60
N SER A 74 -5.45 -93.65 -55.05
CA SER A 74 -6.55 -92.68 -55.16
C SER A 74 -7.04 -92.21 -53.79
N SER A 75 -7.18 -93.13 -52.82
CA SER A 75 -7.56 -92.78 -51.45
C SER A 75 -6.54 -91.87 -50.77
N TYR A 76 -5.24 -92.19 -50.89
CA TYR A 76 -4.18 -91.37 -50.31
C TYR A 76 -4.06 -89.99 -51.00
N SER A 77 -4.30 -89.89 -52.31
CA SER A 77 -4.35 -88.60 -53.00
C SER A 77 -5.49 -87.72 -52.48
N ASN A 78 -6.69 -88.28 -52.29
CA ASN A 78 -7.83 -87.52 -51.74
C ASN A 78 -7.56 -87.06 -50.29
N ALA A 79 -6.91 -87.90 -49.49
CA ALA A 79 -6.47 -87.53 -48.14
C ALA A 79 -5.43 -86.40 -48.17
N ALA A 80 -4.48 -86.45 -49.11
CA ALA A 80 -3.48 -85.40 -49.30
C ALA A 80 -4.14 -84.06 -49.70
N SER A 81 -5.08 -84.07 -50.65
CA SER A 81 -5.82 -82.87 -51.06
C SER A 81 -6.65 -82.28 -49.93
N SER A 82 -7.36 -83.12 -49.16
CA SER A 82 -8.15 -82.67 -48.00
C SER A 82 -7.26 -82.03 -46.93
N ALA A 83 -6.11 -82.65 -46.63
CA ALA A 83 -5.14 -82.11 -45.69
C ALA A 83 -4.49 -80.81 -46.19
N ALA A 84 -4.24 -80.68 -47.49
CA ALA A 84 -3.75 -79.43 -48.10
C ALA A 84 -4.78 -78.30 -48.00
N SER A 85 -6.06 -78.57 -48.25
CA SER A 85 -7.14 -77.58 -48.05
C SER A 85 -7.27 -77.16 -46.59
N ALA A 86 -7.14 -78.10 -45.64
CA ALA A 86 -7.12 -77.79 -44.22
C ALA A 86 -5.91 -76.90 -43.85
N ALA A 87 -4.73 -77.14 -44.45
CA ALA A 87 -3.56 -76.31 -44.26
C ALA A 87 -3.79 -74.86 -44.74
N SER A 88 -4.34 -74.67 -45.94
CA SER A 88 -4.65 -73.33 -46.47
C SER A 88 -5.72 -72.59 -45.67
N GLY A 89 -6.72 -73.31 -45.16
CA GLY A 89 -7.74 -72.73 -44.26
C GLY A 89 -7.14 -72.26 -42.95
N ALA A 90 -6.23 -73.05 -42.36
CA ALA A 90 -5.53 -72.69 -41.13
C ALA A 90 -4.51 -71.54 -41.35
N GLU A 91 -3.85 -71.47 -42.49
CA GLU A 91 -2.98 -70.35 -42.86
C GLU A 91 -3.76 -69.04 -43.02
N SER A 92 -4.94 -69.10 -43.65
CA SER A 92 -5.83 -67.94 -43.77
C SER A 92 -6.27 -67.45 -42.39
N ALA A 93 -6.70 -68.36 -41.51
CA ALA A 93 -7.06 -68.04 -40.13
C ALA A 93 -5.88 -67.44 -39.34
N ALA A 94 -4.66 -67.93 -39.57
CA ALA A 94 -3.45 -67.37 -38.96
C ALA A 94 -3.17 -65.93 -39.44
N SER A 95 -3.33 -65.67 -40.74
CA SER A 95 -3.16 -64.34 -41.34
C SER A 95 -4.21 -63.34 -40.85
N ASP A 96 -5.47 -63.77 -40.76
CA ASP A 96 -6.56 -62.95 -40.25
C ASP A 96 -6.33 -62.58 -38.78
N ALA A 97 -5.94 -63.55 -37.95
CA ALA A 97 -5.61 -63.32 -36.55
C ALA A 97 -4.37 -62.43 -36.37
N ALA A 98 -3.34 -62.59 -37.21
CA ALA A 98 -2.16 -61.70 -37.18
C ALA A 98 -2.52 -60.25 -37.57
N SER A 99 -3.43 -60.09 -38.54
CA SER A 99 -3.92 -58.77 -38.97
C SER A 99 -4.75 -58.10 -37.88
N ALA A 100 -5.63 -58.86 -37.21
CA ALA A 100 -6.37 -58.40 -36.03
C ALA A 100 -5.41 -57.96 -34.90
N ALA A 101 -4.39 -58.78 -34.60
CA ALA A 101 -3.38 -58.44 -33.60
C ALA A 101 -2.65 -57.12 -33.91
N ALA A 102 -2.28 -56.88 -35.18
CA ALA A 102 -1.62 -55.65 -35.59
C ALA A 102 -2.54 -54.42 -35.48
N SER A 103 -3.84 -54.59 -35.79
CA SER A 103 -4.83 -53.54 -35.63
C SER A 103 -5.04 -53.18 -34.16
N ASP A 104 -5.21 -54.18 -33.29
CA ASP A 104 -5.38 -53.99 -31.84
C ASP A 104 -4.13 -53.35 -31.21
N ALA A 105 -2.93 -53.74 -31.62
CA ALA A 105 -1.69 -53.10 -31.19
C ALA A 105 -1.61 -51.62 -31.60
N SER A 106 -2.13 -51.27 -32.78
CA SER A 106 -2.21 -49.88 -33.24
C SER A 106 -3.19 -49.06 -32.41
N VAL A 107 -4.36 -49.62 -32.08
CA VAL A 107 -5.33 -49.00 -31.16
C VAL A 107 -4.69 -48.77 -29.79
N ALA A 108 -3.97 -49.76 -29.25
CA ALA A 108 -3.28 -49.65 -27.97
C ALA A 108 -2.25 -48.50 -27.95
N SER A 109 -1.44 -48.38 -29.00
CA SER A 109 -0.42 -47.33 -29.13
C SER A 109 -1.04 -45.93 -29.23
N ASN A 110 -2.12 -45.78 -30.00
CA ASN A 110 -2.84 -44.51 -30.14
C ASN A 110 -3.47 -44.08 -28.81
N ALA A 111 -4.13 -45.01 -28.11
CA ALA A 111 -4.73 -44.75 -26.80
C ALA A 111 -3.66 -44.39 -25.75
N ALA A 112 -2.51 -45.08 -25.75
CA ALA A 112 -1.39 -44.72 -24.87
C ALA A 112 -0.85 -43.30 -25.14
N SER A 113 -0.75 -42.91 -26.41
CA SER A 113 -0.32 -41.57 -26.82
C SER A 113 -1.33 -40.49 -26.42
N ALA A 114 -2.62 -40.78 -26.56
CA ALA A 114 -3.70 -39.91 -26.09
C ALA A 114 -3.66 -39.75 -24.56
N ALA A 115 -3.49 -40.85 -23.81
CA ALA A 115 -3.35 -40.83 -22.35
C ALA A 115 -2.19 -39.95 -21.88
N SER A 116 -1.04 -40.04 -22.56
CA SER A 116 0.13 -39.22 -22.27
C SER A 116 -0.13 -37.73 -22.53
N SER A 117 -0.75 -37.41 -23.67
CA SER A 117 -1.14 -36.04 -24.03
C SER A 117 -2.10 -35.42 -23.00
N TYR A 118 -3.13 -36.17 -22.58
CA TYR A 118 -4.05 -35.73 -21.54
C TYR A 118 -3.36 -35.54 -20.18
N SER A 119 -2.38 -36.38 -19.83
CA SER A 119 -1.59 -36.22 -18.61
C SER A 119 -0.75 -34.94 -18.62
N SER A 120 -0.17 -34.58 -19.78
CA SER A 120 0.51 -33.30 -19.96
C SER A 120 -0.45 -32.12 -19.81
N ILE A 121 -1.62 -32.17 -20.44
CA ILE A 121 -2.67 -31.14 -20.30
C ILE A 121 -3.06 -30.99 -18.83
N ALA A 122 -3.28 -32.09 -18.12
CA ALA A 122 -3.64 -32.06 -16.70
C ALA A 122 -2.56 -31.39 -15.84
N SER A 123 -1.29 -31.70 -16.08
CA SER A 123 -0.16 -31.11 -15.34
C SER A 123 0.02 -29.63 -15.61
N SER A 124 -0.10 -29.20 -16.87
CA SER A 124 -0.05 -27.79 -17.24
C SER A 124 -1.20 -27.01 -16.61
N ALA A 125 -2.43 -27.55 -16.66
CA ALA A 125 -3.60 -26.93 -16.06
C ALA A 125 -3.48 -26.82 -14.52
N ALA A 126 -2.94 -27.85 -13.84
CA ALA A 126 -2.66 -27.80 -12.42
C ALA A 126 -1.62 -26.72 -12.06
N SER A 127 -0.58 -26.57 -12.89
CA SER A 127 0.44 -25.54 -12.72
C SER A 127 -0.17 -24.14 -12.88
N THR A 128 -1.00 -23.92 -13.90
CA THR A 128 -1.75 -22.68 -14.09
C THR A 128 -2.66 -22.36 -12.90
N ALA A 129 -3.37 -23.36 -12.37
CA ALA A 129 -4.22 -23.18 -11.20
C ALA A 129 -3.42 -22.73 -9.97
N SER A 130 -2.27 -23.35 -9.72
CA SER A 130 -1.36 -23.00 -8.62
C SER A 130 -0.79 -21.58 -8.76
N SER A 131 -0.30 -21.21 -9.94
CA SER A 131 0.19 -19.85 -10.20
C SER A 131 -0.91 -18.80 -10.03
N ALA A 132 -2.14 -19.08 -10.50
CA ALA A 132 -3.27 -18.17 -10.34
C ALA A 132 -3.69 -18.00 -8.87
N ALA A 133 -3.63 -19.07 -8.07
CA ALA A 133 -3.89 -19.01 -6.63
C ALA A 133 -2.81 -18.19 -5.90
N ASN A 134 -1.54 -18.41 -6.20
CA ASN A 134 -0.44 -17.65 -5.60
C ASN A 134 -0.53 -16.15 -5.95
N ALA A 135 -0.83 -15.81 -7.20
CA ALA A 135 -1.03 -14.42 -7.61
C ALA A 135 -2.20 -13.76 -6.85
N ALA A 136 -3.30 -14.49 -6.64
CA ALA A 136 -4.42 -13.99 -5.85
C ALA A 136 -4.05 -13.75 -4.38
N SER A 137 -3.32 -14.68 -3.76
CA SER A 137 -2.82 -14.53 -2.38
C SER A 137 -1.87 -13.34 -2.24
N SER A 138 -0.93 -13.16 -3.18
CA SER A 138 -0.03 -12.00 -3.18
C SER A 138 -0.78 -10.69 -3.33
N ALA A 139 -1.77 -10.61 -4.23
CA ALA A 139 -2.58 -9.41 -4.38
C ALA A 139 -3.37 -9.07 -3.09
N ALA A 140 -3.95 -10.07 -2.42
CA ALA A 140 -4.65 -9.88 -1.16
C ALA A 140 -3.71 -9.40 -0.03
N ALA A 141 -2.48 -9.93 0.01
CA ALA A 141 -1.46 -9.49 0.97
C ALA A 141 -1.04 -8.03 0.71
N SER A 142 -0.83 -7.64 -0.56
CA SER A 142 -0.53 -6.25 -0.94
C SER A 142 -1.66 -5.29 -0.59
N ASP A 143 -2.92 -5.66 -0.83
CA ASP A 143 -4.10 -4.88 -0.45
C ASP A 143 -4.18 -4.68 1.08
N SER A 144 -3.91 -5.73 1.85
CA SER A 144 -3.89 -5.67 3.32
C SER A 144 -2.76 -4.76 3.84
N ALA A 145 -1.59 -4.80 3.20
CA ALA A 145 -0.47 -3.92 3.54
C ALA A 145 -0.81 -2.46 3.23
N ALA A 146 -1.38 -2.17 2.06
CA ALA A 146 -1.81 -0.82 1.68
C ALA A 146 -2.81 -0.23 2.68
N LYS A 147 -3.82 -1.01 3.10
CA LYS A 147 -4.79 -0.57 4.13
C LYS A 147 -4.13 -0.29 5.48
N SER A 148 -3.16 -1.11 5.87
CA SER A 148 -2.43 -0.93 7.13
C SER A 148 -1.57 0.33 7.12
N ASN A 149 -0.90 0.61 6.00
CA ASN A 149 -0.13 1.84 5.80
C ASN A 149 -1.05 3.07 5.80
N ALA A 150 -2.18 3.01 5.09
CA ALA A 150 -3.14 4.10 5.05
C ALA A 150 -3.68 4.46 6.45
N SER A 151 -3.99 3.45 7.27
CA SER A 151 -4.40 3.62 8.67
C SER A 151 -3.30 4.25 9.54
N SER A 152 -2.05 3.86 9.32
CA SER A 152 -0.89 4.43 10.01
C SER A 152 -0.71 5.91 9.64
N SER A 153 -0.85 6.25 8.36
CA SER A 153 -0.81 7.64 7.87
C SER A 153 -1.95 8.48 8.46
N ALA A 154 -3.18 7.96 8.53
CA ALA A 154 -4.30 8.66 9.19
C ALA A 154 -4.03 8.92 10.69
N SER A 155 -3.42 7.96 11.39
CA SER A 155 -3.03 8.11 12.80
C SER A 155 -1.93 9.14 13.00
N GLY A 156 -0.94 9.16 12.08
CA GLY A 156 0.11 10.18 12.04
C GLY A 156 -0.48 11.58 11.83
N ALA A 157 -1.39 11.74 10.87
CA ALA A 157 -2.08 13.00 10.60
C ALA A 157 -2.84 13.52 11.82
N SER A 158 -3.54 12.64 12.54
CA SER A 158 -4.29 12.98 13.76
C SER A 158 -3.37 13.46 14.89
N SER A 159 -2.19 12.84 15.01
CA SER A 159 -1.16 13.27 15.97
C SER A 159 -0.64 14.67 15.62
N SER A 160 -0.35 14.93 14.35
CA SER A 160 0.07 16.26 13.87
C SER A 160 -1.01 17.33 14.10
N ALA A 161 -2.29 17.02 13.85
CA ALA A 161 -3.39 17.93 14.15
C ALA A 161 -3.50 18.27 15.65
N SER A 162 -3.27 17.29 16.52
CA SER A 162 -3.26 17.49 17.97
C SER A 162 -2.09 18.40 18.39
N GLN A 163 -0.90 18.18 17.83
CA GLN A 163 0.27 19.03 18.07
C GLN A 163 0.03 20.47 17.60
N ALA A 164 -0.55 20.66 16.41
CA ALA A 164 -0.91 21.98 15.90
C ALA A 164 -1.92 22.70 16.81
N SER A 165 -2.89 21.97 17.36
CA SER A 165 -3.89 22.51 18.29
C SER A 165 -3.28 22.95 19.61
N HIS A 166 -2.30 22.20 20.13
CA HIS A 166 -1.53 22.61 21.31
C HIS A 166 -0.72 23.88 21.05
N ALA A 167 0.01 23.95 19.92
CA ALA A 167 0.75 25.14 19.53
C ALA A 167 -0.16 26.38 19.38
N SER A 168 -1.34 26.21 18.78
CA SER A 168 -2.34 27.28 18.69
C SER A 168 -2.83 27.76 20.06
N SER A 169 -2.98 26.86 21.03
CA SER A 169 -3.44 27.22 22.37
C SER A 169 -2.36 28.00 23.11
N ALA A 170 -1.11 27.51 23.07
CA ALA A 170 0.04 28.18 23.66
C ALA A 170 0.26 29.59 23.06
N ALA A 171 0.19 29.73 21.73
CA ALA A 171 0.28 31.02 21.06
C ALA A 171 -0.80 32.00 21.53
N SER A 172 -2.03 31.52 21.76
CA SER A 172 -3.13 32.34 22.29
C SER A 172 -2.89 32.79 23.73
N ASP A 173 -2.29 31.94 24.56
CA ASP A 173 -1.91 32.28 25.93
C ASP A 173 -0.81 33.36 25.94
N TYR A 174 0.21 33.22 25.09
CA TYR A 174 1.24 34.24 24.93
C TYR A 174 0.67 35.60 24.48
N ALA A 175 -0.22 35.60 23.47
CA ALA A 175 -0.89 36.81 23.04
C ALA A 175 -1.68 37.48 24.18
N SER A 176 -2.41 36.69 24.98
CA SER A 176 -3.19 37.20 26.11
C SER A 176 -2.30 37.81 27.20
N ASN A 177 -1.17 37.18 27.50
CA ASN A 177 -0.18 37.69 28.44
C ASN A 177 0.47 38.99 27.93
N ALA A 178 0.83 39.04 26.65
CA ALA A 178 1.42 40.24 26.04
C ALA A 178 0.46 41.43 26.06
N SER A 179 -0.83 41.22 25.74
CA SER A 179 -1.86 42.26 25.86
C SER A 179 -2.06 42.75 27.30
N SER A 180 -1.96 41.85 28.29
CA SER A 180 -2.05 42.22 29.70
C SER A 180 -0.86 43.10 30.10
N SER A 181 0.36 42.70 29.73
CA SER A 181 1.58 43.50 29.96
C SER A 181 1.52 44.87 29.28
N ALA A 182 0.98 44.96 28.06
CA ALA A 182 0.79 46.23 27.36
C ALA A 182 -0.19 47.15 28.11
N SER A 183 -1.30 46.60 28.59
CA SER A 183 -2.30 47.35 29.38
C SER A 183 -1.73 47.88 30.71
N GLU A 184 -0.86 47.10 31.37
CA GLU A 184 -0.13 47.54 32.55
C GLU A 184 0.86 48.67 32.22
N ALA A 185 1.62 48.54 31.13
CA ALA A 185 2.56 49.57 30.68
C ALA A 185 1.85 50.89 30.33
N ASP A 186 0.71 50.84 29.64
CA ASP A 186 -0.14 52.01 29.38
C ASP A 186 -0.63 52.70 30.66
N SER A 187 -0.98 51.89 31.68
CA SER A 187 -1.39 52.41 32.98
C SER A 187 -0.23 53.15 33.68
N TYR A 188 0.99 52.59 33.63
CA TYR A 188 2.18 53.26 34.15
C TYR A 188 2.54 54.53 33.37
N ALA A 189 2.45 54.51 32.04
CA ALA A 189 2.67 55.68 31.20
C ALA A 189 1.69 56.81 31.53
N SER A 190 0.40 56.48 31.71
CA SER A 190 -0.64 57.42 32.11
C SER A 190 -0.38 58.03 33.48
N GLN A 191 0.07 57.22 34.44
CA GLN A 191 0.44 57.69 35.78
C GLN A 191 1.66 58.61 35.74
N ALA A 192 2.70 58.26 34.97
CA ALA A 192 3.89 59.08 34.81
C ALA A 192 3.57 60.43 34.14
N SER A 193 2.67 60.44 33.14
CA SER A 193 2.19 61.64 32.48
C SER A 193 1.43 62.57 33.43
N SER A 194 0.61 61.98 34.30
CA SER A 194 -0.10 62.72 35.36
C SER A 194 0.90 63.36 36.33
N SER A 195 1.87 62.59 36.83
CA SER A 195 2.93 63.10 37.71
C SER A 195 3.77 64.21 37.05
N ALA A 196 4.07 64.11 35.75
CA ALA A 196 4.79 65.14 35.00
C ALA A 196 3.97 66.44 34.84
N SER A 197 2.65 66.30 34.68
CA SER A 197 1.72 67.42 34.62
C SER A 197 1.61 68.13 35.96
N ASP A 198 1.57 67.37 37.06
CA ASP A 198 1.59 67.92 38.42
C ASP A 198 2.91 68.65 38.70
N ALA A 199 4.06 68.03 38.39
CA ALA A 199 5.36 68.66 38.56
C ALA A 199 5.51 69.94 37.72
N THR A 200 5.01 69.94 36.49
CA THR A 200 4.93 71.14 35.65
C THR A 200 4.13 72.24 36.32
N SER A 201 2.95 71.91 36.86
CA SER A 201 2.07 72.87 37.53
C SER A 201 2.75 73.46 38.77
N GLN A 202 3.45 72.63 39.56
CA GLN A 202 4.25 73.08 40.70
C GLN A 202 5.39 74.02 40.28
N ALA A 203 6.10 73.70 39.19
CA ALA A 203 7.14 74.56 38.65
C ALA A 203 6.59 75.93 38.20
N SER A 204 5.45 75.96 37.52
CA SER A 204 4.77 77.20 37.12
C SER A 204 4.34 78.06 38.32
N ASN A 205 3.84 77.42 39.39
CA ASN A 205 3.51 78.10 40.64
C ASN A 205 4.78 78.69 41.29
N ALA A 206 5.86 77.91 41.41
CA ALA A 206 7.12 78.37 41.98
C ALA A 206 7.72 79.54 41.18
N ALA A 207 7.68 79.48 39.85
CA ALA A 207 8.13 80.57 38.97
C ALA A 207 7.31 81.86 39.17
N SER A 208 5.99 81.73 39.38
CA SER A 208 5.12 82.87 39.69
C SER A 208 5.47 83.50 41.05
N GLN A 209 5.74 82.68 42.08
CA GLN A 209 6.19 83.18 43.38
C GLN A 209 7.56 83.86 43.31
N ALA A 210 8.51 83.30 42.55
CA ALA A 210 9.80 83.93 42.29
C ALA A 210 9.67 85.28 41.59
N SER A 211 8.75 85.39 40.63
CA SER A 211 8.46 86.65 39.92
C SER A 211 7.87 87.71 40.86
N ASN A 212 6.96 87.31 41.77
CA ASN A 212 6.41 88.19 42.80
C ASN A 212 7.49 88.68 43.77
N ALA A 213 8.34 87.78 44.27
CA ALA A 213 9.44 88.12 45.17
C ALA A 213 10.48 89.02 44.49
N SER A 214 10.79 88.78 43.21
CA SER A 214 11.68 89.65 42.42
C SER A 214 11.10 91.04 42.20
N SER A 215 9.77 91.15 42.03
CA SER A 215 9.08 92.43 41.93
C SER A 215 9.18 93.21 43.24
N ALA A 216 8.94 92.55 44.38
CA ALA A 216 9.11 93.15 45.70
C ALA A 216 10.57 93.60 45.95
N ALA A 217 11.55 92.78 45.59
CA ALA A 217 12.97 93.15 45.69
C ALA A 217 13.33 94.38 44.83
N SER A 218 12.71 94.53 43.67
CA SER A 218 12.92 95.70 42.81
C SER A 218 12.30 96.97 43.40
N GLU A 219 11.18 96.85 44.12
CA GLU A 219 10.52 97.97 44.81
C GLU A 219 11.27 98.40 46.07
N TYR A 220 11.95 97.45 46.75
CA TYR A 220 12.73 97.68 47.97
C TYR A 220 14.21 97.30 47.80
N PRO A 221 14.99 98.06 47.01
CA PRO A 221 16.35 97.67 46.60
C PRO A 221 17.40 97.69 47.72
N ASN A 222 17.15 98.42 48.82
CA ASN A 222 18.07 98.53 49.94
C ASN A 222 17.75 97.56 51.10
N ASP A 223 16.66 96.80 51.00
CA ASP A 223 16.26 95.81 52.01
C ASP A 223 16.90 94.45 51.69
N SER A 224 17.96 94.11 52.42
CA SER A 224 18.71 92.88 52.21
C SER A 224 17.91 91.61 52.50
N GLY A 225 16.87 91.66 53.33
CA GLY A 225 15.98 90.54 53.60
C GLY A 225 15.15 90.19 52.37
N ILE A 226 14.52 91.19 51.77
CA ILE A 226 13.69 91.02 50.56
C ILE A 226 14.54 90.54 49.37
N GLN A 227 15.77 91.05 49.23
CA GLN A 227 16.72 90.58 48.20
C GLN A 227 17.07 89.09 48.37
N SER A 228 17.28 88.64 49.61
CA SER A 228 17.58 87.25 49.94
C SER A 228 16.39 86.33 49.68
N ASP A 229 15.18 86.76 50.04
CA ASP A 229 13.94 86.00 49.80
C ASP A 229 13.67 85.84 48.29
N ALA A 230 13.89 86.89 47.50
CA ALA A 230 13.80 86.81 46.04
C ALA A 230 14.80 85.81 45.43
N SER A 231 16.05 85.82 45.92
CA SER A 231 17.08 84.87 45.50
C SER A 231 16.72 83.42 45.87
N THR A 232 16.14 83.23 47.05
CA THR A 232 15.65 81.92 47.53
C THR A 232 14.49 81.44 46.68
N ALA A 233 13.51 82.30 46.39
CA ALA A 233 12.36 81.95 45.55
C ALA A 233 12.79 81.59 44.11
N SER A 234 13.74 82.34 43.52
CA SER A 234 14.29 82.03 42.20
C SER A 234 15.03 80.68 42.17
N SER A 235 15.79 80.37 43.23
CA SER A 235 16.44 79.07 43.38
C SER A 235 15.42 77.94 43.49
N ALA A 236 14.36 78.12 44.29
CA ALA A 236 13.27 77.16 44.42
C ALA A 236 12.52 76.93 43.09
N ALA A 237 12.26 78.00 42.32
CA ALA A 237 11.67 77.89 40.99
C ALA A 237 12.56 77.11 40.01
N SER A 238 13.88 77.32 40.05
CA SER A 238 14.85 76.59 39.23
C SER A 238 14.89 75.09 39.58
N VAL A 239 14.83 74.75 40.87
CA VAL A 239 14.73 73.36 41.35
C VAL A 239 13.43 72.72 40.88
N ALA A 240 12.28 73.40 41.03
CA ALA A 240 10.99 72.89 40.59
C ALA A 240 10.93 72.68 39.06
N SER A 241 11.50 73.60 38.27
CA SER A 241 11.63 73.47 36.81
C SER A 241 12.48 72.25 36.40
N SER A 242 13.58 72.02 37.13
CA SER A 242 14.44 70.85 36.91
C SER A 242 13.68 69.55 37.23
N ALA A 243 12.95 69.51 38.34
CA ALA A 243 12.11 68.37 38.72
C ALA A 243 10.99 68.11 37.70
N ALA A 244 10.33 69.15 37.19
CA ALA A 244 9.35 69.03 36.12
C ALA A 244 9.94 68.47 34.82
N SER A 245 11.15 68.91 34.46
CA SER A 245 11.87 68.40 33.28
C SER A 245 12.24 66.92 33.43
N GLN A 246 12.66 66.51 34.63
CA GLN A 246 12.91 65.11 34.95
C GLN A 246 11.63 64.27 34.84
N ALA A 247 10.53 64.70 35.46
CA ALA A 247 9.26 63.97 35.41
C ALA A 247 8.72 63.83 33.97
N ARG A 248 8.89 64.85 33.12
CA ARG A 248 8.55 64.75 31.68
C ARG A 248 9.41 63.74 30.93
N SER A 249 10.71 63.66 31.27
CA SER A 249 11.62 62.68 30.68
C SER A 249 11.20 61.26 31.08
N GLU A 250 10.88 61.04 32.35
CA GLU A 250 10.36 59.77 32.87
C GLU A 250 9.02 59.39 32.22
N SER A 251 8.10 60.35 32.07
CA SER A 251 6.83 60.14 31.34
C SER A 251 7.07 59.73 29.87
N SER A 252 8.06 60.32 29.21
CA SER A 252 8.40 59.97 27.82
C SER A 252 8.96 58.56 27.73
N ILE A 253 9.83 58.16 28.66
CA ILE A 253 10.36 56.79 28.75
C ILE A 253 9.22 55.79 28.98
N ALA A 254 8.30 56.08 29.91
CA ALA A 254 7.15 55.22 30.18
C ALA A 254 6.22 55.08 28.96
N SER A 255 5.99 56.17 28.21
CA SER A 255 5.18 56.13 26.98
C SER A 255 5.84 55.32 25.86
N SER A 256 7.17 55.39 25.73
CA SER A 256 7.90 54.54 24.78
C SER A 256 7.80 53.06 25.16
N ALA A 257 7.99 52.75 26.45
CA ALA A 257 7.86 51.37 26.94
C ALA A 257 6.44 50.80 26.73
N ALA A 258 5.39 51.61 26.93
CA ALA A 258 4.01 51.22 26.62
C ALA A 258 3.78 50.98 25.12
N SER A 259 4.40 51.82 24.26
CA SER A 259 4.31 51.63 22.80
C SER A 259 5.00 50.35 22.35
N ASP A 260 6.19 50.05 22.91
CA ASP A 260 6.92 48.81 22.63
C ASP A 260 6.12 47.58 23.10
N ALA A 261 5.53 47.63 24.30
CA ALA A 261 4.68 46.55 24.81
C ALA A 261 3.44 46.30 23.92
N ASN A 262 2.78 47.36 23.45
CA ASN A 262 1.66 47.25 22.50
C ASN A 262 2.07 46.66 21.15
N HIS A 263 3.28 47.00 20.66
CA HIS A 263 3.82 46.41 19.45
C HIS A 263 4.05 44.90 19.62
N GLN A 264 4.62 44.47 20.75
CA GLN A 264 4.81 43.04 21.03
C GLN A 264 3.48 42.30 21.19
N ALA A 265 2.49 42.89 21.87
CA ALA A 265 1.15 42.32 21.94
C ALA A 265 0.51 42.12 20.56
N SER A 266 0.75 43.04 19.62
CA SER A 266 0.26 42.93 18.24
C SER A 266 0.95 41.81 17.45
N ILE A 267 2.26 41.63 17.64
CA ILE A 267 3.01 40.50 17.06
C ILE A 267 2.46 39.18 17.59
N ALA A 268 2.35 39.04 18.92
CA ALA A 268 1.87 37.82 19.56
C ALA A 268 0.44 37.48 19.11
N SER A 269 -0.46 38.46 18.99
CA SER A 269 -1.82 38.25 18.50
C SER A 269 -1.88 37.79 17.03
N SER A 270 -1.04 38.36 16.18
CA SER A 270 -0.91 37.96 14.78
C SER A 270 -0.37 36.52 14.68
N ALA A 271 0.62 36.19 15.49
CA ALA A 271 1.21 34.86 15.59
C ALA A 271 0.19 33.82 16.09
N ALA A 272 -0.61 34.14 17.12
CA ALA A 272 -1.70 33.29 17.58
C ALA A 272 -2.74 33.00 16.49
N SER A 273 -3.08 34.02 15.68
CA SER A 273 -4.01 33.86 14.55
C SER A 273 -3.46 32.95 13.45
N MET A 274 -2.16 33.06 13.17
CA MET A 274 -1.47 32.16 12.23
C MET A 274 -1.42 30.72 12.76
N ALA A 275 -1.11 30.53 14.04
CA ALA A 275 -1.09 29.21 14.67
C ALA A 275 -2.47 28.53 14.64
N SER A 276 -3.54 29.30 14.90
CA SER A 276 -4.92 28.80 14.83
C SER A 276 -5.36 28.40 13.42
N SER A 277 -4.98 29.20 12.42
CA SER A 277 -5.22 28.89 11.01
C SER A 277 -4.49 27.60 10.60
N ALA A 278 -3.23 27.46 11.01
CA ALA A 278 -2.43 26.26 10.76
C ALA A 278 -3.01 25.02 11.45
N ALA A 279 -3.49 25.14 12.69
CA ALA A 279 -4.17 24.06 13.40
C ALA A 279 -5.46 23.59 12.69
N SER A 280 -6.24 24.54 12.15
CA SER A 280 -7.44 24.23 11.37
C SER A 280 -7.13 23.47 10.08
N ILE A 281 -6.04 23.85 9.39
CA ILE A 281 -5.54 23.14 8.20
C ILE A 281 -5.09 21.73 8.59
N ALA A 282 -4.33 21.57 9.68
CA ALA A 282 -3.85 20.28 10.14
C ALA A 282 -5.02 19.33 10.47
N SER A 283 -6.06 19.83 11.15
CA SER A 283 -7.28 19.06 11.47
C SER A 283 -8.07 18.64 10.22
N SER A 284 -8.20 19.55 9.25
CA SER A 284 -8.85 19.25 7.97
C SER A 284 -8.07 18.17 7.18
N ALA A 285 -6.74 18.28 7.16
CA ALA A 285 -5.87 17.28 6.53
C ALA A 285 -5.95 15.92 7.25
N ALA A 286 -6.00 15.89 8.59
CA ALA A 286 -6.19 14.64 9.34
C ALA A 286 -7.53 13.95 9.04
N SER A 287 -8.61 14.74 8.87
CA SER A 287 -9.92 14.23 8.48
C SER A 287 -9.91 13.65 7.06
N ALA A 288 -9.22 14.31 6.13
CA ALA A 288 -9.03 13.83 4.76
C ALA A 288 -8.17 12.55 4.73
N ALA A 289 -7.10 12.47 5.52
CA ALA A 289 -6.26 11.28 5.65
C ALA A 289 -7.06 10.08 6.18
N SER A 290 -7.92 10.30 7.18
CA SER A 290 -8.81 9.26 7.72
C SER A 290 -9.81 8.77 6.68
N SER A 291 -10.40 9.68 5.90
CA SER A 291 -11.32 9.32 4.82
C SER A 291 -10.64 8.51 3.71
N ALA A 292 -9.43 8.92 3.32
CA ALA A 292 -8.62 8.19 2.35
C ALA A 292 -8.26 6.78 2.85
N ALA A 293 -7.87 6.65 4.13
CA ALA A 293 -7.58 5.36 4.75
C ALA A 293 -8.80 4.43 4.78
N GLN A 294 -10.00 4.95 5.06
CA GLN A 294 -11.24 4.18 5.01
C GLN A 294 -11.56 3.66 3.61
N SER A 295 -11.20 4.42 2.56
CA SER A 295 -11.30 3.95 1.17
C SER A 295 -10.16 3.04 0.71
N GLY A 296 -9.13 2.84 1.53
CA GLY A 296 -7.94 2.04 1.19
C GLY A 296 -6.93 2.77 0.28
N ASP A 297 -7.05 4.08 0.12
CA ASP A 297 -6.13 4.90 -0.69
C ASP A 297 -4.92 5.33 0.16
N ASP A 298 -3.91 4.46 0.19
CA ASP A 298 -2.65 4.68 0.91
C ASP A 298 -1.88 5.92 0.43
N SER A 299 -1.91 6.20 -0.87
CA SER A 299 -1.18 7.32 -1.45
C SER A 299 -1.82 8.65 -1.06
N ALA A 300 -3.16 8.74 -1.10
CA ALA A 300 -3.87 9.92 -0.63
C ALA A 300 -3.75 10.09 0.89
N ALA A 301 -3.90 9.02 1.67
CA ALA A 301 -3.77 9.06 3.13
C ALA A 301 -2.39 9.59 3.56
N SER A 302 -1.33 9.11 2.91
CA SER A 302 0.05 9.56 3.16
C SER A 302 0.26 11.02 2.77
N SER A 303 -0.28 11.45 1.62
CA SER A 303 -0.19 12.85 1.18
C SER A 303 -0.87 13.81 2.16
N TYR A 304 -2.06 13.46 2.65
CA TYR A 304 -2.77 14.26 3.65
C TYR A 304 -2.07 14.23 5.02
N SER A 305 -1.48 13.10 5.41
CA SER A 305 -0.65 13.03 6.62
C SER A 305 0.53 14.00 6.55
N ASN A 306 1.22 14.08 5.41
CA ASN A 306 2.31 15.04 5.23
C ASN A 306 1.82 16.49 5.31
N ALA A 307 0.68 16.80 4.70
CA ALA A 307 0.06 18.12 4.81
C ALA A 307 -0.28 18.49 6.26
N ALA A 308 -0.82 17.56 7.04
CA ALA A 308 -1.09 17.76 8.46
C ALA A 308 0.19 18.05 9.25
N SER A 309 1.28 17.32 8.97
CA SER A 309 2.59 17.53 9.61
C SER A 309 3.23 18.88 9.25
N SER A 310 3.13 19.30 7.98
CA SER A 310 3.61 20.63 7.57
C SER A 310 2.82 21.74 8.26
N ALA A 311 1.50 21.61 8.35
CA ALA A 311 0.65 22.56 9.06
C ALA A 311 0.94 22.58 10.56
N ALA A 312 1.22 21.44 11.19
CA ALA A 312 1.66 21.38 12.59
C ALA A 312 2.98 22.13 12.82
N SER A 313 3.95 21.97 11.91
CA SER A 313 5.23 22.69 11.98
C SER A 313 5.04 24.21 11.81
N ALA A 314 4.12 24.63 10.95
CA ALA A 314 3.75 26.04 10.81
C ALA A 314 3.10 26.59 12.09
N ALA A 315 2.24 25.81 12.74
CA ALA A 315 1.64 26.19 14.02
C ALA A 315 2.71 26.36 15.12
N SER A 316 3.67 25.44 15.24
CA SER A 316 4.77 25.56 16.22
C SER A 316 5.72 26.72 15.92
N SER A 317 5.94 27.05 14.64
CA SER A 317 6.74 28.22 14.26
C SER A 317 6.03 29.52 14.66
N ALA A 318 4.71 29.57 14.49
CA ALA A 318 3.90 30.70 14.92
C ALA A 318 3.80 30.80 16.45
N GLU A 319 3.72 29.67 17.17
CA GLU A 319 3.84 29.65 18.63
C GLU A 319 5.15 30.28 19.12
N SER A 320 6.28 29.90 18.51
CA SER A 320 7.59 30.48 18.86
C SER A 320 7.63 31.99 18.62
N ALA A 321 7.07 32.45 17.49
CA ALA A 321 6.95 33.88 17.20
C ALA A 321 6.01 34.64 18.16
N ALA A 322 5.10 33.95 18.85
CA ALA A 322 4.24 34.56 19.86
C ALA A 322 4.92 34.69 21.23
N SER A 323 5.93 33.86 21.51
CA SER A 323 6.66 33.85 22.78
C SER A 323 7.87 34.79 22.84
N ASP A 324 8.36 35.22 21.67
CA ASP A 324 9.49 36.15 21.52
C ASP A 324 9.08 37.61 21.74
#